data_AF-A0A6S7JXR0-F1
#
_entry.id   AF-A0A6S7JXR0-F1
#
_cell.length_a   1.000
_cell.length_b   1.000
_cell.length_c   1.000
_cell.angle_alpha   90.00
_cell.angle_beta   90.00
_cell.angle_gamma   90.00
#
_symmetry.space_group_name_H-M   'P 1'
#
loop_
_entity.id
_entity.type
_entity.pdbx_description
1 polymer ?
#
loop_
_entity_poly.entity_id
_entity_poly.type
_entity_poly.pdbx_seq_one_letter_code
_entity_poly.pdbx_strand_id
1 'polypeptide(L)'
;MDGVEETDGPGQDQPMDEVDAPGNNKITLPVEADFMYAYSTVPGYYSWRNSVRGSWFVQAIVSVFRQNAMTMDVLRMMTRVNAEVAKQKSNTDEHFSDNKKQIPSIISQLRKELYFFPENVMEDVHGDITDATVHKKHGSHKKKCSIC
;
A
#
# COMPACT_ATOMS: atom_id res chain seq x y z
N MET A 1 25.99 65.16 19.77
CA MET A 1 25.51 65.44 21.12
C MET A 1 24.05 65.02 21.15
N ASP A 2 23.88 63.75 21.52
CA ASP A 2 22.88 63.21 22.44
C ASP A 2 21.40 63.54 22.27
N GLY A 3 20.61 62.47 22.21
CA GLY A 3 19.16 62.46 22.35
C GLY A 3 18.61 61.05 22.23
N VAL A 4 18.81 60.23 23.26
CA VAL A 4 17.98 59.05 23.53
C VAL A 4 16.73 59.57 24.25
N GLU A 5 15.54 59.15 23.81
CA GLU A 5 14.39 59.06 24.70
C GLU A 5 13.55 57.84 24.32
N GLU A 6 13.42 56.94 25.29
CA GLU A 6 12.53 55.80 25.33
C GLU A 6 11.07 56.26 25.30
N THR A 7 10.20 55.47 24.67
CA THR A 7 8.77 55.48 25.03
C THR A 7 8.35 54.06 25.35
N ASP A 8 8.16 53.81 26.64
CA ASP A 8 7.50 52.64 27.20
C ASP A 8 6.00 52.65 26.86
N GLY A 9 5.50 51.58 26.28
CA GLY A 9 4.07 51.32 26.11
C GLY A 9 3.76 49.84 26.37
N PRO A 10 2.84 49.51 27.30
CA PRO A 10 2.59 48.13 27.72
C PRO A 10 1.61 47.46 26.76
N GLY A 11 1.80 46.17 26.46
CA GLY A 11 0.95 45.51 25.48
C GLY A 11 1.08 44.00 25.34
N GLN A 12 0.92 43.29 26.46
CA GLN A 12 0.31 41.95 26.58
C GLN A 12 0.95 40.78 25.81
N ASP A 13 1.58 39.90 26.60
CA ASP A 13 1.65 38.47 26.32
C ASP A 13 0.26 37.94 25.91
N GLN A 14 0.16 37.33 24.73
CA GLN A 14 -0.89 36.36 24.46
C GLN A 14 -0.25 35.05 24.02
N PRO A 15 -0.23 34.02 24.91
CA PRO A 15 -0.13 32.66 24.45
C PRO A 15 -1.46 32.32 23.76
N MET A 16 -1.45 32.15 22.45
CA MET A 16 -2.56 31.49 21.76
C MET A 16 -2.40 29.98 21.95
N ASP A 17 -2.65 29.52 23.17
CA ASP A 17 -3.06 28.14 23.40
C ASP A 17 -4.47 28.01 22.81
N GLU A 18 -4.55 27.49 21.59
CA GLU A 18 -5.84 27.18 20.97
C GLU A 18 -6.44 25.96 21.69
N VAL A 19 -7.38 26.28 22.56
CA VAL A 19 -8.22 25.37 23.34
C VAL A 19 -8.97 24.40 22.42
N ASP A 20 -8.71 23.10 22.58
CA ASP A 20 -9.54 22.01 22.05
C ASP A 20 -10.95 22.13 22.65
N ALA A 21 -11.86 22.78 21.91
CA ALA A 21 -13.27 22.84 22.27
C ALA A 21 -13.90 21.44 22.16
N PRO A 22 -14.70 20.97 23.15
CA PRO A 22 -15.45 19.72 23.03
C PRO A 22 -16.71 19.98 22.19
N GLY A 23 -16.52 20.17 20.89
CA GLY A 23 -17.56 20.59 19.95
C GLY A 23 -17.68 19.62 18.79
N ASN A 24 -18.61 18.67 18.89
CA ASN A 24 -19.11 17.86 17.77
C ASN A 24 -18.01 17.43 16.78
N ASN A 25 -17.13 16.53 17.24
CA ASN A 25 -15.93 16.08 16.53
C ASN A 25 -16.26 15.41 15.18
N LYS A 26 -16.53 16.22 14.15
CA LYS A 26 -16.48 15.76 12.77
C LYS A 26 -15.02 15.51 12.44
N ILE A 27 -14.63 14.24 12.48
CA ILE A 27 -13.31 13.79 12.05
C ILE A 27 -13.17 14.19 10.58
N THR A 28 -12.26 15.12 10.29
CA THR A 28 -11.85 15.48 8.94
C THR A 28 -10.65 14.62 8.53
N LEU A 29 -10.53 14.33 7.23
CA LEU A 29 -9.44 13.55 6.68
C LEU A 29 -8.61 14.40 5.73
N PRO A 30 -7.29 14.15 5.61
CA PRO A 30 -6.48 14.74 4.55
C PRO A 30 -7.07 14.42 3.17
N VAL A 31 -6.98 15.37 2.24
CA VAL A 31 -7.51 15.21 0.88
C VAL A 31 -6.85 14.05 0.12
N GLU A 32 -5.58 13.78 0.41
CA GLU A 32 -4.80 12.69 -0.19
C GLU A 32 -4.82 11.39 0.65
N ALA A 33 -5.74 11.27 1.61
CA ALA A 33 -5.92 10.03 2.35
C ALA A 33 -6.49 8.91 1.46
N ASP A 34 -6.17 7.67 1.82
CA ASP A 34 -6.74 6.47 1.21
C ASP A 34 -6.38 6.28 -0.29
N PHE A 35 -5.26 6.86 -0.72
CA PHE A 35 -4.63 6.58 -2.01
C PHE A 35 -3.50 5.55 -1.90
N MET A 36 -3.27 4.81 -2.99
CA MET A 36 -2.07 4.02 -3.19
C MET A 36 -1.61 4.14 -4.64
N TYR A 37 -0.34 4.47 -4.82
CA TYR A 37 0.31 4.54 -6.12
C TYR A 37 1.30 3.39 -6.25
N ALA A 38 1.19 2.61 -7.32
CA ALA A 38 2.08 1.50 -7.61
C ALA A 38 2.75 1.71 -8.97
N TYR A 39 4.04 2.05 -8.93
CA TYR A 39 4.86 2.28 -10.10
C TYR A 39 5.65 1.03 -10.46
N SER A 40 5.80 0.78 -11.77
CA SER A 40 6.56 -0.35 -12.29
C SER A 40 8.03 -0.36 -11.86
N THR A 41 8.59 0.82 -11.60
CA THR A 41 9.96 0.99 -11.16
C THR A 41 10.11 2.22 -10.27
N VAL A 42 11.23 2.31 -9.55
CA VAL A 42 11.63 3.52 -8.82
C VAL A 42 11.80 4.68 -9.81
N PRO A 43 11.38 5.92 -9.48
CA PRO A 43 11.60 7.08 -10.34
C PRO A 43 13.05 7.20 -10.83
N GLY A 44 13.23 7.52 -12.11
CA GLY A 44 14.56 7.62 -12.74
C GLY A 44 15.13 6.31 -13.31
N TYR A 45 14.41 5.18 -13.21
CA TYR A 45 14.83 3.90 -13.77
C TYR A 45 13.94 3.43 -14.92
N TYR A 46 14.44 2.48 -15.71
CA TYR A 46 13.69 1.87 -16.81
C TYR A 46 12.64 0.87 -16.31
N SER A 47 11.55 0.76 -17.06
CA SER A 47 10.54 -0.29 -16.92
C SER A 47 10.66 -1.30 -18.06
N TRP A 48 11.01 -2.54 -17.73
CA TRP A 48 11.27 -3.59 -18.70
C TRP A 48 9.99 -4.22 -19.23
N ARG A 49 9.98 -4.47 -20.54
CA ARG A 49 8.88 -5.07 -21.27
C ARG A 49 9.38 -6.16 -22.20
N ASN A 50 8.75 -7.34 -22.12
CA ASN A 50 8.84 -8.34 -23.17
C ASN A 50 7.82 -8.00 -24.26
N SER A 51 8.24 -8.02 -25.53
CA SER A 51 7.39 -7.65 -26.67
C SER A 51 6.14 -8.51 -26.79
N VAL A 52 6.23 -9.80 -26.44
CA VAL A 52 5.16 -10.79 -26.55
C VAL A 52 4.38 -10.95 -25.24
N ARG A 53 5.09 -11.02 -24.10
CA ARG A 53 4.49 -11.33 -22.78
C ARG A 53 4.05 -10.10 -21.98
N GLY A 54 4.42 -8.89 -22.42
CA GLY A 54 4.12 -7.65 -21.72
C GLY A 54 5.16 -7.24 -20.68
N SER A 55 4.82 -6.26 -19.83
CA SER A 55 5.77 -5.73 -18.84
C SER A 55 5.97 -6.71 -17.67
N TRP A 56 7.17 -6.70 -17.10
CA TRP A 56 7.48 -7.56 -15.94
C TRP A 56 6.56 -7.25 -14.75
N PHE A 57 6.28 -5.97 -14.54
CA PHE A 57 5.41 -5.50 -13.47
C PHE A 57 3.96 -5.97 -13.62
N VAL A 58 3.35 -5.79 -14.79
CA VAL A 58 1.96 -6.20 -15.01
C VAL A 58 1.82 -7.72 -14.96
N GLN A 59 2.80 -8.46 -15.53
CA GLN A 59 2.84 -9.92 -15.39
C GLN A 59 2.86 -10.35 -13.92
N ALA A 60 3.70 -9.71 -13.10
CA ALA A 60 3.80 -10.00 -11.67
C ALA A 60 2.50 -9.66 -10.92
N ILE A 61 1.89 -8.50 -11.17
CA ILE A 61 0.59 -8.12 -10.58
C ILE A 61 -0.46 -9.19 -10.89
N VAL A 62 -0.65 -9.52 -12.17
CA VAL A 62 -1.69 -10.47 -12.59
C VAL A 62 -1.45 -11.84 -11.95
N SER A 63 -0.19 -12.30 -11.90
CA SER A 63 0.17 -13.57 -11.29
C SER A 63 -0.16 -13.62 -9.80
N VAL A 64 0.30 -12.61 -9.04
CA VAL A 64 0.14 -12.56 -7.58
C VAL A 64 -1.32 -12.33 -7.18
N PHE A 65 -2.00 -11.39 -7.83
CA PHE A 65 -3.39 -11.06 -7.50
C PHE A 65 -4.31 -12.24 -7.80
N ARG A 66 -4.10 -12.94 -8.92
CA ARG A 66 -4.87 -14.16 -9.23
C ARG A 66 -4.74 -15.23 -8.14
N GLN A 67 -3.59 -15.33 -7.49
CA GLN A 67 -3.31 -16.34 -6.47
C GLN A 67 -3.72 -15.93 -5.06
N ASN A 68 -3.74 -14.62 -4.77
CA ASN A 68 -3.81 -14.13 -3.38
C ASN A 68 -4.97 -13.17 -3.10
N ALA A 69 -5.67 -12.64 -4.11
CA ALA A 69 -6.70 -11.62 -3.90
C ALA A 69 -7.86 -12.08 -2.99
N MET A 70 -8.10 -13.39 -2.89
CA MET A 70 -9.17 -13.97 -2.06
C MET A 70 -8.95 -13.81 -0.57
N THR A 71 -7.71 -13.75 -0.10
CA THR A 71 -7.39 -13.85 1.35
C THR A 71 -6.29 -12.89 1.81
N MET A 72 -5.75 -12.06 0.91
CA MET A 72 -4.59 -11.21 1.20
C MET A 72 -4.88 -9.75 0.90
N ASP A 73 -4.39 -8.87 1.78
CA ASP A 73 -4.47 -7.43 1.54
C ASP A 73 -3.55 -7.01 0.40
N VAL A 74 -3.90 -5.88 -0.22
CA VAL A 74 -3.19 -5.37 -1.39
C VAL A 74 -1.73 -5.02 -1.11
N LEU A 75 -1.38 -4.50 0.08
CA LEU A 75 0.02 -4.13 0.36
C LEU A 75 0.90 -5.38 0.45
N ARG A 76 0.43 -6.44 1.13
CA ARG A 76 1.16 -7.74 1.15
C ARG A 76 1.26 -8.35 -0.24
N MET A 77 0.20 -8.29 -1.05
CA MET A 77 0.29 -8.72 -2.45
C MET A 77 1.33 -7.91 -3.23
N MET A 78 1.37 -6.58 -3.05
CA MET A 78 2.37 -5.75 -3.71
C MET A 78 3.81 -6.06 -3.26
N THR A 79 4.02 -6.46 -1.99
CA THR A 79 5.33 -6.99 -1.55
C THR A 79 5.72 -8.26 -2.33
N ARG A 80 4.77 -9.16 -2.60
CA ARG A 80 5.02 -10.35 -3.43
C ARG A 80 5.27 -9.97 -4.89
N VAL A 81 4.57 -8.97 -5.43
CA VAL A 81 4.85 -8.40 -6.76
C VAL A 81 6.29 -7.91 -6.84
N ASN A 82 6.78 -7.20 -5.81
CA ASN A 82 8.19 -6.78 -5.76
C ASN A 82 9.14 -7.98 -5.83
N ALA A 83 8.87 -9.04 -5.07
CA ALA A 83 9.68 -10.26 -5.10
C ALA A 83 9.67 -10.94 -6.47
N GLU A 84 8.52 -10.99 -7.16
CA GLU A 84 8.42 -11.57 -8.50
C GLU A 84 9.15 -10.76 -9.58
N VAL A 85 9.07 -9.43 -9.53
CA VAL A 85 9.82 -8.57 -10.46
C VAL A 85 11.33 -8.64 -10.17
N ALA A 86 11.73 -8.68 -8.90
CA ALA A 86 13.14 -8.77 -8.50
C ALA A 86 13.83 -10.06 -8.98
N LYS A 87 13.09 -11.15 -9.24
CA LYS A 87 13.65 -12.39 -9.82
C LYS A 87 14.01 -12.23 -11.30
N GLN A 88 13.35 -11.34 -12.01
CA GLN A 88 13.55 -11.16 -13.45
C GLN A 88 14.86 -10.43 -13.76
N LYS A 89 15.41 -10.68 -14.94
CA LYS A 89 16.64 -10.09 -15.44
C LYS A 89 16.49 -9.86 -16.93
N SER A 90 17.00 -8.74 -17.44
CA SER A 90 16.93 -8.46 -18.87
C SER A 90 17.87 -9.42 -19.60
N ASN A 91 17.45 -9.80 -20.79
CA ASN A 91 18.19 -10.65 -21.69
C ASN A 91 18.09 -10.01 -23.06
N THR A 92 19.11 -9.24 -23.42
CA THR A 92 19.18 -8.47 -24.67
C THR A 92 20.56 -8.63 -25.28
N ASP A 93 20.70 -8.51 -26.59
CA ASP A 93 22.00 -8.63 -27.26
C ASP A 93 22.92 -7.41 -27.02
N GLU A 94 22.39 -6.32 -26.45
CA GLU A 94 23.12 -5.08 -26.18
C GLU A 94 23.70 -5.03 -24.76
N HIS A 95 25.01 -4.79 -24.64
CA HIS A 95 25.72 -4.78 -23.35
C HIS A 95 25.16 -3.77 -22.33
N PHE A 96 24.64 -2.62 -22.77
CA PHE A 96 24.14 -1.60 -21.85
C PHE A 96 22.76 -1.96 -21.27
N SER A 97 21.97 -2.78 -21.94
CA SER A 97 20.62 -3.19 -21.53
C SER A 97 20.57 -4.64 -21.05
N ASP A 98 21.62 -5.43 -21.25
CA ASP A 98 21.65 -6.82 -20.81
C ASP A 98 21.93 -6.95 -19.30
N ASN A 99 21.47 -8.06 -18.72
CA ASN A 99 21.68 -8.41 -17.32
C ASN A 99 21.21 -7.37 -16.27
N LYS A 100 20.25 -6.52 -16.62
CA LYS A 100 19.68 -5.50 -15.72
C LYS A 100 18.52 -6.06 -14.90
N LYS A 101 18.25 -5.38 -13.78
CA LYS A 101 17.22 -5.73 -12.80
C LYS A 101 16.18 -4.61 -12.73
N GLN A 102 15.03 -4.93 -12.14
CA GLN A 102 13.95 -3.99 -11.88
C GLN A 102 13.40 -4.23 -10.47
N ILE A 103 12.96 -3.15 -9.81
CA ILE A 103 12.17 -3.23 -8.58
C ILE A 103 11.03 -2.20 -8.65
N PRO A 104 9.76 -2.60 -8.45
CA PRO A 104 8.64 -1.66 -8.40
C PRO A 104 8.68 -0.75 -7.16
N SER A 105 7.96 0.36 -7.22
CA SER A 105 7.84 1.32 -6.12
C SER A 105 6.37 1.49 -5.73
N ILE A 106 6.07 1.29 -4.45
CA ILE A 106 4.71 1.40 -3.91
C ILE A 106 4.71 2.52 -2.87
N ILE A 107 3.83 3.50 -3.09
CA ILE A 107 3.59 4.64 -2.22
C ILE A 107 2.16 4.50 -1.71
N SER A 108 1.97 4.46 -0.40
CA SER A 108 0.66 4.21 0.22
C SER A 108 0.30 5.28 1.23
N GLN A 109 -0.92 5.80 1.11
CA GLN A 109 -1.63 6.62 2.08
C GLN A 109 -2.88 5.89 2.60
N LEU A 110 -2.97 4.56 2.39
CA LEU A 110 -4.06 3.73 2.90
C LEU A 110 -4.03 3.70 4.44
N ARG A 111 -5.17 3.96 5.07
CA ARG A 111 -5.30 3.91 6.53
C ARG A 111 -5.92 2.62 7.05
N LYS A 112 -6.32 1.73 6.15
CA LYS A 112 -6.89 0.41 6.44
C LYS A 112 -6.31 -0.62 5.49
N GLU A 113 -6.30 -1.87 5.93
CA GLU A 113 -6.00 -3.00 5.05
C GLU A 113 -7.08 -3.10 3.97
N LEU A 114 -6.65 -3.23 2.72
CA LEU A 114 -7.55 -3.30 1.57
C LEU A 114 -7.58 -4.72 1.04
N TYR A 115 -8.69 -5.41 1.28
CA TYR A 115 -8.99 -6.73 0.75
C TYR A 115 -10.03 -6.63 -0.37
N PHE A 116 -9.88 -7.42 -1.43
CA PHE A 116 -10.90 -7.51 -2.47
C PHE A 116 -12.13 -8.30 -2.01
N PHE A 117 -11.93 -9.27 -1.11
CA PHE A 117 -12.98 -10.16 -0.59
C PHE A 117 -12.85 -10.27 0.94
N PRO A 118 -13.26 -9.25 1.70
CA PRO A 118 -13.06 -9.20 3.15
C PRO A 118 -13.80 -10.30 3.92
N GLU A 119 -14.93 -10.80 3.40
CA GLU A 119 -15.72 -11.88 4.02
C GLU A 119 -14.88 -13.15 4.23
N ASN A 120 -14.01 -13.48 3.28
CA ASN A 120 -13.16 -14.68 3.33
C ASN A 120 -12.07 -14.62 4.41
N VAL A 121 -11.74 -13.42 4.90
CA VAL A 121 -10.68 -13.22 5.91
C VAL A 121 -11.27 -13.21 7.31
N MET A 122 -12.52 -12.78 7.45
CA MET A 122 -13.21 -12.80 8.75
C MET A 122 -13.60 -14.22 9.20
N GLU A 123 -13.72 -15.18 8.27
CA GLU A 123 -13.91 -16.61 8.59
C GLU A 123 -12.71 -17.19 9.34
N ASP A 124 -11.47 -16.77 9.02
CA ASP A 124 -10.25 -17.26 9.67
C ASP A 124 -10.10 -16.74 11.12
N VAL A 125 -10.53 -15.50 11.39
CA VAL A 125 -10.43 -14.89 12.74
C VAL A 125 -11.40 -15.55 13.73
N HIS A 126 -12.56 -16.01 13.28
CA HIS A 126 -13.50 -16.78 14.12
C HIS A 126 -13.09 -18.26 14.28
N GLY A 127 -12.29 -18.79 13.35
CA GLY A 127 -11.69 -20.13 13.42
C GLY A 127 -10.71 -20.27 14.59
N ASP A 128 -9.91 -19.23 14.88
CA ASP A 128 -8.93 -19.26 15.96
C ASP A 128 -9.54 -19.27 17.38
N ILE A 129 -10.78 -18.77 17.55
CA ILE A 129 -11.48 -18.81 18.85
C ILE A 129 -12.13 -20.19 19.10
N THR A 130 -12.44 -20.95 18.04
CA THR A 130 -13.20 -22.21 18.14
C THR A 130 -12.33 -23.48 18.07
N ASP A 131 -11.05 -23.37 17.71
CA ASP A 131 -10.14 -24.53 17.58
C ASP A 131 -9.61 -25.08 18.92
N ALA A 132 -10.05 -24.51 20.06
CA ALA A 132 -9.77 -25.08 21.37
C ALA A 132 -10.72 -26.24 21.77
N THR A 133 -11.68 -26.68 20.95
CA THR A 133 -12.65 -27.70 21.42
C THR A 133 -13.16 -28.76 20.43
N VAL A 134 -13.04 -28.67 19.10
CA VAL A 134 -13.77 -29.66 18.26
C VAL A 134 -12.92 -30.35 17.19
N HIS A 135 -12.38 -31.51 17.59
CA HIS A 135 -12.23 -32.63 16.68
C HIS A 135 -13.53 -32.87 15.88
N LYS A 136 -13.44 -32.89 14.54
CA LYS A 136 -14.06 -33.86 13.60
C LYS A 136 -14.85 -33.27 12.41
N LYS A 137 -14.24 -33.45 11.23
CA LYS A 137 -14.78 -33.88 9.91
C LYS A 137 -15.48 -32.91 8.93
N HIS A 138 -14.83 -32.89 7.75
CA HIS A 138 -15.35 -33.08 6.37
C HIS A 138 -15.96 -31.89 5.60
N GLY A 139 -15.45 -31.70 4.37
CA GLY A 139 -16.27 -31.25 3.25
C GLY A 139 -15.63 -30.21 2.32
N SER A 140 -14.76 -30.65 1.41
CA SER A 140 -14.24 -29.81 0.32
C SER A 140 -15.37 -29.34 -0.61
N HIS A 141 -15.56 -28.03 -0.74
CA HIS A 141 -16.32 -27.42 -1.84
C HIS A 141 -15.45 -26.38 -2.55
N LYS A 142 -14.83 -26.78 -3.67
CA LYS A 142 -14.15 -25.88 -4.58
C LYS A 142 -15.19 -25.04 -5.33
N LYS A 143 -15.40 -23.78 -4.93
CA LYS A 143 -16.15 -22.82 -5.75
C LYS A 143 -15.27 -22.41 -6.94
N LYS A 144 -15.70 -22.80 -8.13
CA LYS A 144 -15.04 -22.54 -9.41
C LYS A 144 -15.35 -21.10 -9.81
N CYS A 145 -14.35 -20.22 -9.77
CA CYS A 145 -14.48 -18.86 -10.28
C CYS A 145 -14.28 -18.89 -11.81
N SER A 146 -15.34 -18.69 -12.59
CA SER A 146 -15.22 -18.38 -14.02
C SER A 146 -15.24 -16.86 -14.17
N ILE A 147 -14.10 -16.28 -14.50
CA ILE A 147 -14.05 -14.94 -15.08
C ILE A 147 -14.17 -15.12 -16.58
N CYS A 148 -15.24 -14.54 -17.13
CA CYS A 148 -15.43 -14.22 -18.53
C CYS A 148 -14.89 -12.81 -18.77
#